data_AF-A0A2I0HUK5-F1
#
_entry.id   AF-A0A2I0HUK5-F1
#
_cell.length_a   1.000
_cell.length_b   1.000
_cell.length_c   1.000
_cell.angle_alpha   90.00
_cell.angle_beta   90.00
_cell.angle_gamma   90.00
#
_symmetry.space_group_name_H-M   'P 1'
#
loop_
_entity.id
_entity.type
_entity.pdbx_description
1 polymer ?
#
loop_
_entity_poly.entity_id
_entity_poly.type
_entity_poly.pdbx_seq_one_letter_code
_entity_poly.pdbx_strand_id
1 'polypeptide(L)'
;MSPSLKPLLPPSGSLSEEDEACLQAMLFSSAHVVPMVLNAATQLGLFDIINRAGPKAQLLPSQIASELETAVDCTDDDVASRLDRMLRLLASHSLLTCSVKTLEDGRVERRYGLAPSSRFFVKAESEEPSLASLVALHSHPAPQQAWFHFKDAVLEGGNQFKKVHGMSIFEYMDNDPAFNTIFNSSMVAISNLMMKRILEIYDGFEGLSSLVDVAGGTGKCLSMITSKYPSIKGINFDLPHVIKEAPSYPGIEHVGGSMFSSNIPKADAIMIKDALHNWTDEDCVKILKNCYDTLPSKGKLILIYHLLLEEPDTSISSMYASRLDNTMMMQPNGKERTESEFRALSEAAGFSNWVGRSGERRIHRLRLSVTAPQLLSVALVSIAPGYPEPITPRHNHHLTLSSAPPLPPTPLLRPSIATVVAASLTPPPRRLISFPAGLSGIWFDREPKARERHGWVEISGLTPTQASCALTWFRRGSGELELERKRRAHGSRAWVHPNWWLTALGLGS
;
A
#
# COMPACT_ATOMS: atom_id res chain seq x y z
N MET A 1 -22.45 -5.69 -56.66
CA MET A 1 -21.93 -4.68 -55.73
C MET A 1 -22.28 -5.13 -54.33
N SER A 2 -21.32 -5.70 -53.60
CA SER A 2 -21.52 -6.09 -52.19
C SER A 2 -21.57 -4.81 -51.33
N PRO A 3 -22.53 -4.66 -50.40
CA PRO A 3 -22.57 -3.49 -49.55
C PRO A 3 -21.34 -3.50 -48.63
N SER A 4 -20.50 -2.47 -48.75
CA SER A 4 -19.44 -2.17 -47.80
C SER A 4 -20.06 -1.99 -46.41
N LEU A 5 -19.94 -3.00 -45.54
CA LEU A 5 -20.19 -2.87 -44.10
C LEU A 5 -19.22 -1.81 -43.57
N LYS A 6 -19.71 -0.58 -43.40
CA LYS A 6 -18.97 0.44 -42.65
C LYS A 6 -18.87 -0.07 -41.20
N PRO A 7 -17.68 -0.11 -40.60
CA PRO A 7 -17.55 -0.38 -39.18
C PRO A 7 -18.44 0.59 -38.41
N LEU A 8 -19.35 0.08 -37.58
CA LEU A 8 -20.03 0.85 -36.54
C LEU A 8 -19.02 1.16 -35.44
N LEU A 9 -17.96 1.89 -35.78
CA LEU A 9 -17.08 2.46 -34.79
C LEU A 9 -17.83 3.66 -34.20
N PRO A 10 -18.07 3.73 -32.88
CA PRO A 10 -18.56 4.95 -32.28
C PRO A 10 -17.62 6.10 -32.68
N PRO A 11 -18.14 7.32 -32.90
CA PRO A 11 -17.31 8.46 -33.24
C PRO A 11 -16.20 8.58 -32.20
N SER A 12 -14.99 8.90 -32.64
CA SER A 12 -13.76 9.01 -31.84
C SER A 12 -13.93 9.98 -30.66
N GLY A 13 -14.55 9.48 -29.60
CA GLY A 13 -14.91 10.16 -28.37
C GLY A 13 -14.72 9.18 -27.21
N SER A 14 -14.48 9.75 -26.03
CA SER A 14 -14.42 8.99 -24.78
C SER A 14 -15.64 8.07 -24.68
N LEU A 15 -15.42 6.85 -24.18
CA LEU A 15 -16.49 5.91 -23.86
C LEU A 15 -17.51 6.61 -22.94
N SER A 16 -18.79 6.21 -23.03
CA SER A 16 -19.76 6.67 -22.05
C SER A 16 -19.42 6.10 -20.66
N GLU A 17 -19.85 6.76 -19.59
CA GLU A 17 -19.64 6.26 -18.23
C GLU A 17 -20.19 4.84 -18.04
N GLU A 18 -21.33 4.53 -18.68
CA GLU A 18 -21.93 3.19 -18.65
C GLU A 18 -21.09 2.16 -19.42
N ASP A 19 -20.55 2.52 -20.58
CA ASP A 19 -19.66 1.64 -21.35
C ASP A 19 -18.34 1.38 -20.61
N GLU A 20 -17.75 2.41 -19.98
CA GLU A 20 -16.54 2.27 -19.15
C GLU A 20 -16.79 1.36 -17.95
N ALA A 21 -17.91 1.56 -17.25
CA ALA A 21 -18.29 0.71 -16.11
C ALA A 21 -18.52 -0.75 -16.55
N CYS A 22 -19.17 -0.97 -17.69
CA CYS A 22 -19.38 -2.30 -18.26
C CYS A 22 -18.04 -2.99 -18.59
N LEU A 23 -17.14 -2.28 -19.28
CA LEU A 23 -15.81 -2.80 -19.60
C LEU A 23 -14.99 -3.07 -18.33
N GLN A 24 -15.08 -2.21 -17.33
CA GLN A 24 -14.42 -2.42 -16.05
C GLN A 24 -14.93 -3.68 -15.33
N ALA A 25 -16.24 -3.94 -15.34
CA ALA A 25 -16.83 -5.16 -14.79
C ALA A 25 -16.35 -6.43 -15.55
N MET A 26 -16.23 -6.35 -16.87
CA MET A 26 -15.67 -7.43 -17.70
C MET A 26 -14.19 -7.68 -17.39
N LEU A 27 -13.39 -6.62 -17.18
CA LEU A 27 -12.00 -6.73 -16.76
C LEU A 27 -11.87 -7.46 -15.42
N PHE A 28 -12.70 -7.10 -14.42
CA PHE A 28 -12.68 -7.78 -13.13
C PHE A 28 -13.11 -9.26 -13.22
N SER A 29 -14.10 -9.57 -14.07
CA SER A 29 -14.59 -10.94 -14.27
C SER A 29 -13.56 -11.84 -14.97
N SER A 30 -12.59 -11.25 -15.68
CA SER A 30 -11.50 -11.95 -16.36
C SER A 30 -10.13 -11.72 -15.71
N ALA A 31 -10.10 -11.19 -14.48
CA ALA A 31 -8.87 -10.79 -13.79
C ALA A 31 -7.85 -11.92 -13.60
N HIS A 32 -8.30 -13.18 -13.58
CA HIS A 32 -7.44 -14.37 -13.46
C HIS A 32 -6.48 -14.55 -14.65
N VAL A 33 -6.79 -13.99 -15.82
CA VAL A 33 -5.97 -14.16 -17.03
C VAL A 33 -4.59 -13.53 -16.85
N VAL A 34 -4.52 -12.34 -16.24
CA VAL A 34 -3.28 -11.58 -16.06
C VAL A 34 -2.25 -12.32 -15.19
N PRO A 35 -2.55 -12.79 -13.96
CA PRO A 35 -1.59 -13.52 -13.14
C PRO A 35 -1.15 -14.84 -13.78
N MET A 36 -2.03 -15.53 -14.51
CA MET A 36 -1.65 -16.77 -15.22
C MET A 36 -0.67 -16.51 -16.38
N VAL A 37 -0.92 -15.47 -17.19
CA VAL A 37 0.00 -15.07 -18.26
C VAL A 37 1.31 -14.53 -17.68
N LEU A 38 1.26 -13.78 -16.58
CA LEU A 38 2.45 -13.31 -15.88
C LEU A 38 3.29 -14.47 -15.35
N ASN A 39 2.67 -15.48 -14.74
CA ASN A 39 3.36 -16.68 -14.27
C ASN A 39 4.02 -17.46 -15.43
N ALA A 40 3.31 -17.63 -16.55
CA ALA A 40 3.91 -18.24 -17.73
C ALA A 40 5.10 -17.41 -18.26
N ALA A 41 4.99 -16.08 -18.26
CA ALA A 41 6.07 -15.18 -18.69
C ALA A 41 7.31 -15.26 -17.77
N THR A 42 7.13 -15.42 -16.46
CA THR A 42 8.26 -15.61 -15.52
C THR A 42 8.89 -16.99 -15.64
N GLN A 43 8.11 -18.03 -15.93
CA GLN A 43 8.59 -19.39 -16.17
C GLN A 43 9.38 -19.49 -17.48
N LEU A 44 8.90 -18.83 -18.55
CA LEU A 44 9.59 -18.75 -19.84
C LEU A 44 10.80 -17.80 -19.84
N GLY A 45 11.08 -17.11 -18.72
CA GLY A 45 12.22 -16.18 -18.63
C GLY A 45 12.10 -14.97 -19.55
N LEU A 46 10.88 -14.57 -19.94
CA LEU A 46 10.67 -13.51 -20.95
C LEU A 46 11.29 -12.17 -20.51
N PHE A 47 11.20 -11.85 -19.22
CA PHE A 47 11.78 -10.61 -18.69
C PHE A 47 13.31 -10.63 -18.74
N ASP A 48 13.94 -11.78 -18.48
CA ASP A 48 15.38 -11.94 -18.58
C ASP A 48 15.88 -11.85 -20.02
N ILE A 49 15.16 -12.46 -20.98
CA ILE A 49 15.47 -12.36 -22.42
C ILE A 49 15.47 -10.89 -22.87
N ILE A 50 14.42 -10.15 -22.53
CA ILE A 50 14.32 -8.72 -22.89
C ILE A 50 15.40 -7.90 -22.16
N ASN A 51 15.70 -8.22 -20.89
CA ASN A 51 16.73 -7.52 -20.13
C ASN A 51 18.12 -7.67 -20.76
N ARG A 52 18.48 -8.89 -21.20
CA ARG A 52 19.78 -9.18 -21.85
C ARG A 52 19.98 -8.39 -23.14
N ALA A 53 18.92 -8.11 -23.88
CA ALA A 53 19.00 -7.27 -25.07
C ALA A 53 19.29 -5.78 -24.77
N GLY A 54 19.12 -5.35 -23.51
CA GLY A 54 19.56 -4.07 -22.98
C GLY A 54 18.42 -3.14 -22.52
N PRO A 55 18.73 -2.08 -21.74
CA PRO A 55 17.72 -1.27 -21.03
C PRO A 55 16.70 -0.52 -21.91
N LYS A 56 16.99 -0.35 -23.21
CA LYS A 56 16.13 0.31 -24.20
C LYS A 56 15.72 -0.64 -25.33
N ALA A 57 15.96 -1.93 -25.17
CA ALA A 57 15.64 -2.91 -26.19
C ALA A 57 14.13 -2.95 -26.47
N GLN A 58 13.80 -3.18 -27.74
CA GLN A 58 12.45 -3.36 -28.25
C GLN A 58 12.50 -4.57 -29.19
N LEU A 59 12.16 -5.74 -28.67
CA LEU A 59 12.29 -7.02 -29.36
C LEU A 59 11.00 -7.42 -30.06
N LEU A 60 11.13 -8.01 -31.24
CA LEU A 60 10.05 -8.72 -31.92
C LEU A 60 9.71 -10.02 -31.18
N PRO A 61 8.44 -10.47 -31.22
CA PRO A 61 8.06 -11.78 -30.69
C PRO A 61 8.88 -12.94 -31.27
N SER A 62 9.28 -12.88 -32.53
CA SER A 62 10.15 -13.88 -33.17
C SER A 62 11.57 -13.89 -32.61
N GLN A 63 12.12 -12.71 -32.26
CA GLN A 63 13.43 -12.62 -31.60
C GLN A 63 13.38 -13.22 -30.20
N ILE A 64 12.29 -12.98 -29.46
CA ILE A 64 12.08 -13.61 -28.15
C ILE A 64 11.90 -15.13 -28.29
N ALA A 65 11.10 -15.57 -29.28
CA ALA A 65 10.89 -16.99 -29.56
C ALA A 65 12.20 -17.74 -29.84
N SER A 66 13.13 -17.12 -30.59
CA SER A 66 14.41 -17.73 -30.93
C SER A 66 15.35 -17.97 -29.74
N GLU A 67 15.07 -17.36 -28.58
CA GLU A 67 15.82 -17.60 -27.34
C GLU A 67 15.13 -18.59 -26.39
N LEU A 68 13.97 -19.14 -26.77
CA LEU A 68 13.29 -20.17 -25.99
C LEU A 68 13.70 -21.56 -26.46
N GLU A 69 13.84 -22.49 -25.51
CA GLU A 69 13.88 -23.92 -25.82
C GLU A 69 12.46 -24.34 -26.29
N THR A 70 12.28 -24.53 -27.60
CA THR A 70 10.99 -24.91 -28.18
C THR A 70 10.82 -26.43 -28.20
N ALA A 71 9.59 -26.90 -27.97
CA ALA A 71 9.26 -28.31 -28.14
C ALA A 71 9.45 -28.74 -29.60
N VAL A 72 9.88 -29.98 -29.82
CA VAL A 72 10.29 -30.55 -31.13
C VAL A 72 9.24 -30.34 -32.24
N ASP A 73 7.96 -30.23 -31.88
CA ASP A 73 6.83 -30.14 -32.82
C ASP A 73 6.28 -28.70 -33.02
N CYS A 74 6.94 -27.66 -32.50
CA CYS A 74 6.50 -26.27 -32.65
C CYS A 74 7.40 -25.48 -33.60
N THR A 75 6.81 -24.79 -34.58
CA THR A 75 7.55 -23.82 -35.39
C THR A 75 7.78 -22.52 -34.61
N ASP A 76 8.90 -21.84 -34.88
CA ASP A 76 9.20 -20.54 -34.26
C ASP A 76 8.13 -19.48 -34.59
N ASP A 77 7.51 -19.57 -35.77
CA ASP A 77 6.42 -18.67 -36.18
C ASP A 77 5.16 -18.85 -35.34
N ASP A 78 4.80 -20.10 -35.01
CA ASP A 78 3.66 -20.40 -34.14
C ASP A 78 3.89 -19.91 -32.71
N VAL A 79 5.13 -20.09 -32.21
CA VAL A 79 5.54 -19.61 -30.88
C VAL A 79 5.53 -18.08 -30.86
N ALA A 80 6.11 -17.41 -31.86
CA ALA A 80 6.13 -15.96 -31.98
C ALA A 80 4.71 -15.37 -31.99
N SER A 81 3.77 -15.99 -32.71
CA SER A 81 2.36 -15.58 -32.73
C SER A 81 1.69 -15.70 -31.36
N ARG A 82 1.94 -16.78 -30.61
CA ARG A 82 1.45 -16.95 -29.23
C ARG A 82 2.09 -15.95 -28.26
N LEU A 83 3.40 -15.73 -28.38
CA LEU A 83 4.12 -14.74 -27.58
C LEU A 83 3.59 -13.33 -27.81
N ASP A 84 3.34 -12.92 -29.06
CA ASP A 84 2.77 -11.58 -29.33
C ASP A 84 1.45 -11.35 -28.58
N ARG A 85 0.59 -12.38 -28.46
CA ARG A 85 -0.67 -12.29 -27.71
C ARG A 85 -0.42 -12.11 -26.21
N MET A 86 0.52 -12.85 -25.64
CA MET A 86 0.90 -12.74 -24.22
C MET A 86 1.53 -11.38 -23.93
N LEU A 87 2.53 -10.98 -24.73
CA LEU A 87 3.26 -9.72 -24.56
C LEU A 87 2.33 -8.51 -24.71
N ARG A 88 1.34 -8.57 -25.60
CA ARG A 88 0.30 -7.53 -25.72
C ARG A 88 -0.52 -7.36 -24.45
N LEU A 89 -0.90 -8.46 -23.78
CA LEU A 89 -1.60 -8.38 -22.49
C LEU A 89 -0.72 -7.78 -21.39
N LEU A 90 0.55 -8.18 -21.32
CA LEU A 90 1.50 -7.62 -20.36
C LEU A 90 1.73 -6.11 -20.63
N ALA A 91 1.82 -5.70 -21.89
CA ALA A 91 1.94 -4.30 -22.27
C ALA A 91 0.69 -3.49 -21.90
N SER A 92 -0.53 -4.04 -22.09
CA SER A 92 -1.77 -3.36 -21.70
C SER A 92 -1.92 -3.16 -20.19
N HIS A 93 -1.17 -3.92 -19.39
CA HIS A 93 -1.11 -3.80 -17.93
C HIS A 93 0.15 -3.05 -17.45
N SER A 94 0.82 -2.32 -18.35
CA SER A 94 2.05 -1.56 -18.05
C SER A 94 3.18 -2.41 -17.43
N LEU A 95 3.20 -3.72 -17.72
CA LEU A 95 4.30 -4.61 -17.38
C LEU A 95 5.37 -4.61 -18.49
N LEU A 96 4.98 -4.30 -19.72
CA LEU A 96 5.90 -4.10 -20.84
C LEU A 96 5.59 -2.77 -21.54
N THR A 97 6.58 -2.23 -22.23
CA THR A 97 6.39 -1.18 -23.23
C THR A 97 6.14 -1.84 -24.59
N CYS A 98 5.35 -1.19 -25.45
CA CYS A 98 5.08 -1.67 -26.80
C CYS A 98 5.25 -0.53 -27.80
N SER A 99 6.06 -0.77 -28.83
CA SER A 99 6.20 0.11 -29.99
C SER A 99 5.68 -0.59 -31.23
N VAL A 100 5.05 0.18 -32.12
CA VAL A 100 4.36 -0.34 -33.30
C VAL A 100 5.01 0.23 -34.55
N LYS A 101 5.35 -0.64 -35.50
CA LYS A 101 5.84 -0.27 -36.83
C LYS A 101 4.92 -0.84 -37.90
N THR A 102 4.40 0.03 -38.76
CA THR A 102 3.69 -0.41 -39.98
C THR A 102 4.72 -0.67 -41.08
N LEU A 103 4.66 -1.85 -41.67
CA LEU A 103 5.50 -2.26 -42.80
C LEU A 103 4.93 -1.69 -44.12
N GLU A 104 5.76 -1.72 -45.17
CA GLU A 104 5.39 -1.20 -46.50
C GLU A 104 4.18 -1.95 -47.11
N ASP A 105 3.99 -3.22 -46.76
CA ASP A 105 2.86 -4.05 -47.18
C ASP A 105 1.59 -3.87 -46.31
N GLY A 106 1.61 -2.92 -45.37
CA GLY A 106 0.51 -2.63 -44.46
C GLY A 106 0.41 -3.55 -43.25
N ARG A 107 1.26 -4.58 -43.12
CA ARG A 107 1.32 -5.39 -41.90
C ARG A 107 1.89 -4.57 -40.73
N VAL A 108 1.54 -4.98 -39.52
CA VAL A 108 1.94 -4.28 -38.29
C VAL A 108 2.84 -5.16 -37.45
N GLU A 109 4.04 -4.67 -37.16
CA GLU A 109 4.98 -5.28 -36.22
C GLU A 109 4.88 -4.60 -34.86
N ARG A 110 4.74 -5.41 -33.80
CA ARG A 110 4.85 -4.96 -32.41
C ARG A 110 6.21 -5.35 -31.87
N ARG A 111 6.85 -4.45 -31.16
CA ARG A 111 8.10 -4.68 -30.45
C ARG A 111 7.90 -4.36 -28.98
N TYR A 112 8.50 -5.17 -28.13
CA TYR A 112 8.29 -5.11 -26.69
C TYR A 112 9.59 -4.86 -25.94
N GLY A 113 9.53 -4.02 -24.92
CA GLY A 113 10.62 -3.76 -23.99
C GLY A 113 10.15 -3.77 -22.55
N LEU A 114 11.08 -3.78 -21.59
CA LEU A 114 10.72 -3.75 -20.17
C LEU A 114 10.09 -2.41 -19.77
N ALA A 115 9.03 -2.47 -18.99
CA ALA A 115 8.50 -1.33 -18.24
C ALA A 115 9.20 -1.27 -16.86
N PRO A 116 9.09 -0.14 -16.12
CA PRO A 116 9.72 -0.03 -14.80
C PRO A 116 9.28 -1.12 -13.81
N SER A 117 8.01 -1.53 -13.85
CA SER A 117 7.44 -2.58 -12.99
C SER A 117 7.99 -3.98 -13.29
N SER A 118 8.32 -4.30 -14.55
CA SER A 118 8.81 -5.64 -14.90
C SER A 118 10.25 -5.91 -14.52
N ARG A 119 11.02 -4.86 -14.21
CA ARG A 119 12.39 -5.02 -13.69
C ARG A 119 12.43 -5.82 -12.39
N PHE A 120 11.36 -5.79 -11.59
CA PHE A 120 11.26 -6.56 -10.36
C PHE A 120 11.03 -8.07 -10.59
N PHE A 121 10.77 -8.50 -11.83
CA PHE A 121 10.64 -9.93 -12.19
C PHE A 121 11.91 -10.51 -12.85
N VAL A 122 12.88 -9.67 -13.23
CA VAL A 122 14.17 -10.10 -13.80
C VAL A 122 15.00 -10.82 -12.74
N LYS A 123 15.61 -11.95 -13.12
CA LYS A 123 16.49 -12.77 -12.26
C LYS A 123 17.97 -12.50 -12.54
N ALA A 124 18.31 -12.16 -13.79
CA ALA A 124 19.67 -12.27 -14.37
C ALA A 124 20.81 -11.43 -13.73
N GLU A 125 20.56 -10.62 -12.70
CA GLU A 125 21.56 -9.69 -12.15
C GLU A 125 21.93 -9.95 -10.67
N SER A 126 21.28 -10.91 -9.99
CA SER A 126 21.53 -11.20 -8.58
C SER A 126 21.25 -12.68 -8.28
N GLU A 127 22.04 -13.28 -7.39
CA GLU A 127 21.72 -14.56 -6.75
C GLU A 127 20.48 -14.45 -5.83
N GLU A 128 20.00 -13.22 -5.58
CA GLU A 128 18.81 -13.00 -4.77
C GLU A 128 17.51 -13.22 -5.57
N PRO A 129 16.50 -13.85 -4.95
CA PRO A 129 15.18 -14.04 -5.57
C PRO A 129 14.51 -12.72 -6.00
N SER A 130 13.89 -12.71 -7.18
CA SER A 130 13.05 -11.62 -7.69
C SER A 130 11.57 -11.80 -7.32
N LEU A 131 10.69 -10.83 -7.61
CA LEU A 131 9.24 -10.98 -7.39
C LEU A 131 8.60 -12.07 -8.28
N ALA A 132 9.36 -12.68 -9.19
CA ALA A 132 8.90 -13.85 -9.94
C ALA A 132 8.58 -15.03 -9.01
N SER A 133 9.29 -15.17 -7.88
CA SER A 133 8.98 -16.21 -6.88
C SER A 133 7.60 -15.99 -6.25
N LEU A 134 7.24 -14.74 -5.97
CA LEU A 134 5.92 -14.39 -5.44
C LEU A 134 4.80 -14.69 -6.44
N VAL A 135 5.04 -14.48 -7.74
CA VAL A 135 4.09 -14.89 -8.79
C VAL A 135 3.91 -16.41 -8.81
N ALA A 136 5.02 -17.16 -8.70
CA ALA A 136 4.99 -18.62 -8.63
C ALA A 136 4.25 -19.13 -7.39
N LEU A 137 4.45 -18.50 -6.23
CA LEU A 137 3.74 -18.85 -4.99
C LEU A 137 2.23 -18.67 -5.15
N HIS A 138 1.79 -17.51 -5.62
CA HIS A 138 0.35 -17.26 -5.81
C HIS A 138 -0.27 -18.11 -6.90
N SER A 139 0.51 -18.55 -7.88
CA SER A 139 0.04 -19.40 -8.99
C SER A 139 0.16 -20.90 -8.67
N HIS A 140 0.70 -21.26 -7.50
CA HIS A 140 0.86 -22.65 -7.11
C HIS A 140 -0.52 -23.30 -6.89
N PRO A 141 -0.73 -24.57 -7.32
CA PRO A 141 -2.03 -25.23 -7.18
C PRO A 141 -2.54 -25.28 -5.74
N ALA A 142 -1.65 -25.50 -4.76
CA ALA A 142 -2.03 -25.65 -3.35
C ALA A 142 -2.77 -24.41 -2.78
N PRO A 143 -2.20 -23.19 -2.82
CA PRO A 143 -2.94 -22.00 -2.41
C PRO A 143 -4.14 -21.69 -3.32
N GLN A 144 -4.04 -21.91 -4.64
CA GLN A 144 -5.16 -21.70 -5.57
C GLN A 144 -6.41 -22.51 -5.21
N GLN A 145 -6.23 -23.77 -4.80
CA GLN A 145 -7.34 -24.61 -4.35
C GLN A 145 -8.01 -24.04 -3.08
N ALA A 146 -7.23 -23.51 -2.14
CA ALA A 146 -7.76 -22.85 -0.95
C ALA A 146 -8.57 -21.59 -1.32
N TRP A 147 -8.14 -20.81 -2.30
CA TRP A 147 -8.85 -19.61 -2.76
C TRP A 147 -10.25 -19.88 -3.31
N PHE A 148 -10.52 -21.07 -3.85
CA PHE A 148 -11.89 -21.44 -4.26
C PHE A 148 -12.88 -21.54 -3.09
N HIS A 149 -12.38 -21.65 -1.87
CA HIS A 149 -13.16 -21.70 -0.63
C HIS A 149 -13.22 -20.36 0.12
N PHE A 150 -12.91 -19.25 -0.56
CA PHE A 150 -12.93 -17.92 0.07
C PHE A 150 -14.31 -17.55 0.65
N LYS A 151 -15.39 -17.98 0.00
CA LYS A 151 -16.76 -17.81 0.54
C LYS A 151 -16.91 -18.50 1.90
N ASP A 152 -16.38 -19.71 2.03
CA ASP A 152 -16.47 -20.49 3.27
C ASP A 152 -15.55 -19.89 4.35
N ALA A 153 -14.44 -19.25 3.96
CA ALA A 153 -13.61 -18.44 4.86
C ALA A 153 -14.42 -17.34 5.55
N VAL A 154 -15.28 -16.64 4.79
CA VAL A 154 -16.13 -15.57 5.33
C VAL A 154 -17.24 -16.12 6.24
N LEU A 155 -17.88 -17.21 5.83
CA LEU A 155 -19.06 -17.74 6.53
C LEU A 155 -18.69 -18.56 7.79
N GLU A 156 -17.61 -19.33 7.72
CA GLU A 156 -17.25 -20.31 8.73
C GLU A 156 -15.98 -19.93 9.49
N GLY A 157 -15.16 -19.03 8.93
CA GLY A 157 -13.83 -18.76 9.44
C GLY A 157 -12.90 -19.99 9.38
N GLY A 158 -11.80 -19.88 10.13
CA GLY A 158 -10.80 -20.94 10.28
C GLY A 158 -9.84 -21.05 9.09
N ASN A 159 -8.91 -22.00 9.20
CA ASN A 159 -7.84 -22.20 8.22
C ASN A 159 -8.36 -22.97 6.99
N GLN A 160 -8.64 -22.25 5.90
CA GLN A 160 -9.15 -22.88 4.66
C GLN A 160 -8.12 -23.80 4.02
N PHE A 161 -6.83 -23.44 4.08
CA PHE A 161 -5.76 -24.30 3.56
C PHE A 161 -5.80 -25.67 4.26
N LYS A 162 -5.98 -25.68 5.58
CA LYS A 162 -6.14 -26.91 6.37
C LYS A 162 -7.40 -27.69 6.04
N LYS A 163 -8.52 -27.01 5.79
CA LYS A 163 -9.77 -27.69 5.36
C LYS A 163 -9.60 -28.38 4.01
N VAL A 164 -8.90 -27.76 3.06
CA VAL A 164 -8.68 -28.30 1.71
C VAL A 164 -7.63 -29.42 1.70
N HIS A 165 -6.50 -29.22 2.37
CA HIS A 165 -5.35 -30.14 2.29
C HIS A 165 -5.23 -31.11 3.47
N GLY A 166 -6.08 -30.98 4.49
CA GLY A 166 -6.03 -31.78 5.71
C GLY A 166 -4.89 -31.41 6.67
N MET A 167 -4.04 -30.45 6.29
CA MET A 167 -2.85 -30.01 7.04
C MET A 167 -2.63 -28.50 6.88
N SER A 168 -1.96 -27.88 7.84
CA SER A 168 -1.57 -26.47 7.75
C SER A 168 -0.59 -26.21 6.60
N ILE A 169 -0.45 -24.95 6.19
CA ILE A 169 0.52 -24.57 5.16
C ILE A 169 1.97 -24.88 5.57
N PHE A 170 2.27 -24.81 6.86
CA PHE A 170 3.59 -25.17 7.40
C PHE A 170 3.86 -26.67 7.29
N GLU A 171 2.90 -27.52 7.72
CA GLU A 171 3.01 -28.97 7.55
C GLU A 171 3.07 -29.37 6.06
N TYR A 172 2.41 -28.62 5.18
CA TYR A 172 2.51 -28.83 3.74
C TYR A 172 3.91 -28.50 3.22
N MET A 173 4.53 -27.41 3.67
CA MET A 173 5.92 -27.06 3.32
C MET A 173 6.93 -28.12 3.79
N ASP A 174 6.72 -28.71 4.97
CA ASP A 174 7.57 -29.80 5.46
C ASP A 174 7.49 -31.06 4.56
N ASN A 175 6.33 -31.30 3.94
CA ASN A 175 6.10 -32.44 3.06
C ASN A 175 6.42 -32.18 1.58
N ASP A 176 6.48 -30.91 1.15
CA ASP A 176 6.79 -30.50 -0.21
C ASP A 176 7.97 -29.50 -0.25
N PRO A 177 9.22 -30.01 -0.39
CA PRO A 177 10.42 -29.17 -0.46
C PRO A 177 10.40 -28.15 -1.60
N ALA A 178 9.71 -28.44 -2.71
CA ALA A 178 9.62 -27.53 -3.85
C ALA A 178 8.72 -26.34 -3.50
N PHE A 179 7.56 -26.60 -2.90
CA PHE A 179 6.69 -25.55 -2.39
C PHE A 179 7.35 -24.71 -1.29
N ASN A 180 8.06 -25.35 -0.35
CA ASN A 180 8.83 -24.65 0.68
C ASN A 180 9.89 -23.72 0.07
N THR A 181 10.59 -24.17 -0.98
CA THR A 181 11.59 -23.35 -1.70
C THR A 181 10.94 -22.13 -2.34
N ILE A 182 9.78 -22.30 -2.99
CA ILE A 182 9.01 -21.20 -3.61
C ILE A 182 8.56 -20.19 -2.54
N PHE A 183 8.01 -20.68 -1.43
CA PHE A 183 7.57 -19.84 -0.32
C PHE A 183 8.72 -19.01 0.26
N ASN A 184 9.82 -19.67 0.65
CA ASN A 184 10.98 -18.99 1.24
C ASN A 184 11.61 -17.99 0.26
N SER A 185 11.74 -18.36 -1.02
CA SER A 185 12.24 -17.45 -2.06
C SER A 185 11.34 -16.22 -2.24
N SER A 186 10.03 -16.36 -2.05
CA SER A 186 9.07 -15.25 -2.10
C SER A 186 9.24 -14.30 -0.92
N MET A 187 9.40 -14.84 0.28
CA MET A 187 9.60 -14.04 1.50
C MET A 187 10.93 -13.29 1.47
N VAL A 188 11.99 -13.92 0.95
CA VAL A 188 13.29 -13.27 0.73
C VAL A 188 13.18 -12.14 -0.29
N ALA A 189 12.53 -12.37 -1.44
CA ALA A 189 12.35 -11.35 -2.47
C ALA A 189 11.65 -10.10 -1.94
N ILE A 190 10.54 -10.27 -1.22
CA ILE A 190 9.78 -9.17 -0.60
C ILE A 190 10.67 -8.45 0.42
N SER A 191 11.33 -9.19 1.31
CA SER A 191 12.13 -8.62 2.38
C SER A 191 13.32 -7.82 1.87
N ASN A 192 14.02 -8.30 0.83
CA ASN A 192 15.15 -7.59 0.23
C ASN A 192 14.71 -6.24 -0.36
N LEU A 193 13.60 -6.21 -1.10
CA LEU A 193 13.08 -4.98 -1.69
C LEU A 193 12.65 -3.97 -0.62
N MET A 194 11.91 -4.43 0.39
CA MET A 194 11.46 -3.59 1.49
C MET A 194 12.64 -3.04 2.30
N MET A 195 13.54 -3.92 2.75
CA MET A 195 14.65 -3.53 3.62
C MET A 195 15.65 -2.64 2.92
N LYS A 196 15.92 -2.84 1.62
CA LYS A 196 16.75 -1.91 0.83
C LYS A 196 16.19 -0.50 0.89
N ARG A 197 14.88 -0.35 0.69
CA ARG A 197 14.23 0.97 0.74
C ARG A 197 14.18 1.55 2.15
N ILE A 198 13.87 0.74 3.17
CA ILE A 198 13.86 1.16 4.58
C ILE A 198 15.22 1.71 4.97
N LEU A 199 16.29 0.98 4.66
CA LEU A 199 17.65 1.40 5.00
C LEU A 199 18.03 2.72 4.33
N GLU A 200 17.43 3.10 3.20
CA GLU A 200 17.65 4.41 2.57
C GLU A 200 16.96 5.58 3.28
N ILE A 201 15.83 5.35 3.96
CA ILE A 201 14.94 6.42 4.48
C ILE A 201 14.77 6.42 6.00
N TYR A 202 15.20 5.36 6.68
CA TYR A 202 15.03 5.17 8.11
C TYR A 202 16.38 5.14 8.83
N ASP A 203 16.62 6.19 9.59
CA ASP A 203 17.86 6.38 10.36
C ASP A 203 17.74 5.84 11.78
N GLY A 204 16.60 5.23 12.15
CA GLY A 204 16.37 4.76 13.51
C GLY A 204 17.23 3.56 13.91
N PHE A 205 18.08 3.02 13.03
CA PHE A 205 19.12 2.07 13.42
C PHE A 205 20.43 2.74 13.85
N GLU A 206 20.64 4.02 13.52
CA GLU A 206 21.85 4.75 13.87
C GLU A 206 22.04 4.85 15.39
N GLY A 207 23.28 4.67 15.84
CA GLY A 207 23.67 4.77 17.25
C GLY A 207 23.28 3.59 18.13
N LEU A 208 22.65 2.54 17.60
CA LEU A 208 22.40 1.30 18.34
C LEU A 208 23.71 0.53 18.54
N SER A 209 23.90 -0.08 19.72
CA SER A 209 24.99 -1.03 19.98
C SER A 209 24.52 -2.47 19.79
N SER A 210 23.25 -2.78 20.07
CA SER A 210 22.64 -4.09 19.84
C SER A 210 21.20 -4.00 19.33
N LEU A 211 20.81 -4.98 18.50
CA LEU A 211 19.48 -5.08 17.90
C LEU A 211 19.03 -6.54 17.90
N VAL A 212 17.82 -6.81 18.39
CA VAL A 212 17.17 -8.12 18.26
C VAL A 212 16.11 -8.04 17.16
N ASP A 213 16.14 -8.99 16.22
CA ASP A 213 15.09 -9.21 15.23
C ASP A 213 14.22 -10.39 15.72
N VAL A 214 13.02 -10.10 16.22
CA VAL A 214 12.08 -11.11 16.74
C VAL A 214 11.21 -11.64 15.61
N ALA A 215 11.14 -12.97 15.50
CA ALA A 215 10.63 -13.67 14.33
C ALA A 215 11.42 -13.28 13.05
N GLY A 216 12.74 -13.14 13.19
CA GLY A 216 13.63 -12.70 12.11
C GLY A 216 13.87 -13.76 11.01
N GLY A 217 13.29 -14.95 11.15
CA GLY A 217 13.41 -16.06 10.22
C GLY A 217 14.86 -16.47 10.04
N THR A 218 15.31 -16.47 8.78
CA THR A 218 16.70 -16.81 8.43
C THR A 218 17.70 -15.71 8.80
N GLY A 219 17.28 -14.54 9.31
CA GLY A 219 18.15 -13.44 9.69
C GLY A 219 18.59 -12.52 8.54
N LYS A 220 18.01 -12.67 7.34
CA LYS A 220 18.36 -11.87 6.16
C LYS A 220 18.10 -10.37 6.35
N CYS A 221 16.99 -9.98 6.97
CA CYS A 221 16.69 -8.57 7.25
C CYS A 221 17.76 -7.95 8.15
N LEU A 222 18.09 -8.64 9.25
CA LEU A 222 19.12 -8.23 10.19
C LEU A 222 20.51 -8.19 9.54
N SER A 223 20.82 -9.09 8.60
CA SER A 223 22.10 -9.08 7.89
C SER A 223 22.26 -7.87 6.98
N MET A 224 21.18 -7.38 6.37
CA MET A 224 21.19 -6.12 5.61
C MET A 224 21.42 -4.91 6.54
N ILE A 225 20.81 -4.91 7.73
CA ILE A 225 20.99 -3.83 8.72
C ILE A 225 22.43 -3.81 9.23
N THR A 226 22.96 -4.94 9.68
CA THR A 226 24.33 -5.04 10.21
C THR A 226 25.40 -4.82 9.14
N SER A 227 25.13 -5.13 7.88
CA SER A 227 26.02 -4.76 6.76
C SER A 227 26.11 -3.24 6.57
N LYS A 228 25.00 -2.51 6.75
CA LYS A 228 25.00 -1.04 6.68
C LYS A 228 25.54 -0.39 7.96
N TYR A 229 25.31 -1.01 9.11
CA TYR A 229 25.72 -0.53 10.43
C TYR A 229 26.57 -1.60 11.16
N PRO A 230 27.85 -1.78 10.77
CA PRO A 230 28.68 -2.89 11.29
C PRO A 230 28.97 -2.83 12.79
N SER A 231 28.72 -1.70 13.45
CA SER A 231 28.86 -1.55 14.89
C SER A 231 27.73 -2.22 15.68
N ILE A 232 26.59 -2.52 15.05
CA ILE A 232 25.45 -3.15 15.70
C ILE A 232 25.74 -4.64 15.88
N LYS A 233 25.63 -5.13 17.11
CA LYS A 233 25.56 -6.57 17.40
C LYS A 233 24.14 -7.05 17.15
N GLY A 234 23.93 -7.86 16.11
CA GLY A 234 22.63 -8.41 15.76
C GLY A 234 22.33 -9.70 16.50
N ILE A 235 21.10 -9.86 16.97
CA ILE A 235 20.57 -11.11 17.49
C ILE A 235 19.33 -11.49 16.67
N ASN A 236 19.43 -12.54 15.87
CA ASN A 236 18.30 -13.10 15.15
C ASN A 236 17.56 -14.09 16.06
N PHE A 237 16.32 -13.77 16.44
CA PHE A 237 15.53 -14.57 17.38
C PHE A 237 14.30 -15.18 16.70
N ASP A 238 14.23 -16.51 16.68
CA ASP A 238 13.12 -17.26 16.09
C ASP A 238 12.95 -18.63 16.78
N LEU A 239 11.99 -19.43 16.33
CA LEU A 239 11.79 -20.79 16.81
C LEU A 239 13.05 -21.64 16.59
N PRO A 240 13.38 -22.58 17.50
CA PRO A 240 14.61 -23.37 17.41
C PRO A 240 14.81 -24.11 16.07
N HIS A 241 13.73 -24.60 15.46
CA HIS A 241 13.82 -25.31 14.18
C HIS A 241 14.13 -24.36 13.00
N VAL A 242 13.64 -23.12 13.03
CA VAL A 242 13.94 -22.09 12.02
C VAL A 242 15.41 -21.67 12.14
N ILE A 243 15.86 -21.40 13.36
CA ILE A 243 17.24 -21.00 13.64
C ILE A 243 18.25 -22.07 13.21
N LYS A 244 17.91 -23.34 13.33
CA LYS A 244 18.79 -24.45 12.92
C LYS A 244 19.14 -24.41 11.42
N GLU A 245 18.23 -23.93 10.58
CA GLU A 245 18.38 -23.83 9.13
C GLU A 245 18.91 -22.45 8.69
N ALA A 246 19.10 -21.50 9.63
CA ALA A 246 19.53 -20.16 9.32
C ALA A 246 21.02 -20.14 8.91
N PRO A 247 21.39 -19.49 7.79
CA PRO A 247 22.78 -19.34 7.40
C PRO A 247 23.51 -18.38 8.36
N SER A 248 24.80 -18.59 8.55
CA SER A 248 25.63 -17.71 9.38
C SER A 248 25.88 -16.37 8.69
N TYR A 249 25.73 -15.28 9.44
CA TYR A 249 26.07 -13.92 8.99
C TYR A 249 27.09 -13.26 9.95
N PRO A 250 28.08 -12.52 9.43
CA PRO A 250 29.00 -11.77 10.27
C PRO A 250 28.27 -10.77 11.19
N GLY A 251 28.60 -10.77 12.48
CA GLY A 251 28.02 -9.85 13.46
C GLY A 251 26.60 -10.21 13.94
N ILE A 252 26.08 -11.38 13.55
CA ILE A 252 24.78 -11.89 13.97
C ILE A 252 24.92 -13.16 14.79
N GLU A 253 24.28 -13.18 15.95
CA GLU A 253 24.04 -14.37 16.76
C GLU A 253 22.62 -14.89 16.51
N HIS A 254 22.46 -16.19 16.28
CA HIS A 254 21.14 -16.81 16.13
C HIS A 254 20.71 -17.47 17.44
N VAL A 255 19.52 -17.11 17.93
CA VAL A 255 19.01 -17.57 19.23
C VAL A 255 17.62 -18.19 19.05
N GLY A 256 17.50 -19.48 19.41
CA GLY A 256 16.24 -20.19 19.39
C GLY A 256 15.38 -19.90 20.62
N GLY A 257 14.10 -19.59 20.44
CA GLY A 257 13.16 -19.36 21.53
C GLY A 257 11.72 -19.15 21.06
N SER A 258 10.88 -18.58 21.91
CA SER A 258 9.49 -18.27 21.56
C SER A 258 9.16 -16.87 22.02
N MET A 259 8.68 -16.03 21.11
CA MET A 259 8.27 -14.65 21.44
C MET A 259 7.08 -14.56 22.41
N PHE A 260 6.38 -15.68 22.65
CA PHE A 260 5.36 -15.80 23.69
C PHE A 260 5.94 -16.04 25.09
N SER A 261 7.22 -16.37 25.18
CA SER A 261 7.95 -16.60 26.42
C SER A 261 8.80 -15.38 26.78
N SER A 262 9.15 -15.25 28.06
CA SER A 262 10.00 -14.17 28.59
C SER A 262 11.49 -14.34 28.27
N ASN A 263 11.84 -15.05 27.19
CA ASN A 263 13.22 -15.38 26.81
C ASN A 263 13.72 -14.60 25.59
N ILE A 264 13.03 -13.53 25.19
CA ILE A 264 13.53 -12.62 24.16
C ILE A 264 14.88 -12.04 24.65
N PRO A 265 15.96 -12.10 23.85
CA PRO A 265 17.26 -11.56 24.26
C PRO A 265 17.22 -10.04 24.48
N LYS A 266 18.02 -9.56 25.43
CA LYS A 266 18.11 -8.12 25.73
C LYS A 266 18.94 -7.40 24.66
N ALA A 267 18.44 -6.25 24.20
CA ALA A 267 19.16 -5.36 23.29
C ALA A 267 18.70 -3.90 23.45
N ASP A 268 19.43 -2.96 22.84
CA ASP A 268 19.05 -1.54 22.83
C ASP A 268 17.74 -1.32 22.05
N ALA A 269 17.47 -2.16 21.06
CA ALA A 269 16.23 -2.14 20.31
C ALA A 269 15.76 -3.56 19.96
N ILE A 270 14.44 -3.68 19.78
CA ILE A 270 13.79 -4.87 19.22
C ILE A 270 13.11 -4.44 17.91
N MET A 271 13.30 -5.23 16.86
CA MET A 271 12.60 -5.11 15.58
C MET A 271 11.64 -6.28 15.42
N ILE A 272 10.46 -6.01 14.88
CA ILE A 272 9.51 -7.03 14.42
C ILE A 272 9.01 -6.60 13.03
N LYS A 273 9.24 -7.46 12.03
CA LYS A 273 8.78 -7.25 10.65
C LYS A 273 7.78 -8.35 10.29
N ASP A 274 6.61 -7.96 9.78
CA ASP A 274 5.59 -8.87 9.21
C ASP A 274 5.32 -10.15 10.05
N ALA A 275 5.33 -10.05 11.38
CA ALA A 275 5.08 -11.20 12.25
C ALA A 275 3.74 -11.08 12.98
N LEU A 276 3.42 -9.88 13.49
CA LEU A 276 2.20 -9.62 14.26
C LEU A 276 0.92 -9.78 13.42
N HIS A 277 1.00 -9.67 12.09
CA HIS A 277 -0.13 -9.89 11.20
C HIS A 277 -0.61 -11.37 11.16
N ASN A 278 0.12 -12.30 11.76
CA ASN A 278 -0.25 -13.73 11.87
C ASN A 278 -1.07 -14.05 13.13
N TRP A 279 -1.27 -13.07 14.02
CA TRP A 279 -1.77 -13.31 15.38
C TRP A 279 -2.98 -12.44 15.70
N THR A 280 -3.80 -12.92 16.64
CA THR A 280 -4.89 -12.11 17.20
C THR A 280 -4.34 -10.89 17.94
N ASP A 281 -5.20 -9.93 18.23
CA ASP A 281 -4.82 -8.73 18.97
C ASP A 281 -4.33 -9.07 20.39
N GLU A 282 -4.95 -10.04 21.07
CA GLU A 282 -4.53 -10.49 22.40
C GLU A 282 -3.13 -11.11 22.38
N ASP A 283 -2.83 -11.92 21.36
CA ASP A 283 -1.53 -12.54 21.20
C ASP A 283 -0.46 -11.51 20.81
N CYS A 284 -0.81 -10.53 19.97
CA CYS A 284 0.05 -9.39 19.68
C CYS A 284 0.41 -8.62 20.96
N VAL A 285 -0.57 -8.32 21.81
CA VAL A 285 -0.33 -7.62 23.08
C VAL A 285 0.61 -8.43 23.98
N LYS A 286 0.47 -9.75 24.07
CA LYS A 286 1.40 -10.60 24.84
C LYS A 286 2.83 -10.54 24.29
N ILE A 287 3.00 -10.66 22.97
CA ILE A 287 4.31 -10.58 22.30
C ILE A 287 4.95 -9.22 22.57
N LEU A 288 4.20 -8.14 22.35
CA LEU A 288 4.64 -6.77 22.58
C LEU A 288 4.99 -6.54 24.06
N LYS A 289 4.23 -7.13 24.99
CA LYS A 289 4.52 -7.03 26.43
C LYS A 289 5.84 -7.70 26.80
N ASN A 290 6.13 -8.88 26.24
CA ASN A 290 7.43 -9.53 26.42
C ASN A 290 8.59 -8.68 25.86
N CYS A 291 8.37 -8.02 24.72
CA CYS A 291 9.35 -7.08 24.16
C CYS A 291 9.56 -5.88 25.10
N TYR A 292 8.48 -5.31 25.62
CA TYR A 292 8.51 -4.19 26.57
C TYR A 292 9.33 -4.54 27.82
N ASP A 293 9.05 -5.68 28.44
CA ASP A 293 9.70 -6.12 29.68
C ASP A 293 11.19 -6.47 29.47
N THR A 294 11.60 -6.73 28.23
CA THR A 294 12.98 -7.06 27.84
C THR A 294 13.83 -5.83 27.55
N LEU A 295 13.21 -4.77 27.03
CA LEU A 295 13.92 -3.55 26.62
C LEU A 295 14.48 -2.78 27.83
N PRO A 296 15.65 -2.13 27.69
CA PRO A 296 16.14 -1.19 28.70
C PRO A 296 15.23 0.04 28.77
N SER A 297 15.41 0.84 29.82
CA SER A 297 14.58 2.05 30.07
C SER A 297 14.59 3.11 28.95
N LYS A 298 15.58 3.06 28.05
CA LYS A 298 15.67 3.91 26.83
C LYS A 298 15.61 3.08 25.54
N GLY A 299 15.17 1.83 25.65
CA GLY A 299 15.04 0.93 24.53
C GLY A 299 13.89 1.34 23.62
N LYS A 300 13.91 0.83 22.39
CA LYS A 300 12.85 1.10 21.42
C LYS A 300 12.39 -0.16 20.71
N LEU A 301 11.10 -0.16 20.37
CA LEU A 301 10.50 -1.15 19.50
C LEU A 301 10.36 -0.57 18.09
N ILE A 302 10.77 -1.32 17.09
CA ILE A 302 10.68 -0.96 15.67
C ILE A 302 9.74 -1.96 15.00
N LEU A 303 8.59 -1.47 14.54
CA LEU A 303 7.61 -2.25 13.80
C LEU A 303 7.73 -1.90 12.31
N ILE A 304 7.83 -2.91 11.46
CA ILE A 304 7.90 -2.76 10.00
C ILE A 304 6.74 -3.54 9.38
N TYR A 305 5.75 -2.83 8.85
CA TYR A 305 4.49 -3.42 8.36
C TYR A 305 3.92 -2.65 7.17
N HIS A 306 3.09 -3.34 6.39
CA HIS A 306 2.08 -2.69 5.56
C HIS A 306 0.98 -2.11 6.45
N LEU A 307 0.48 -0.93 6.09
CA LEU A 307 -0.63 -0.32 6.82
C LEU A 307 -1.88 -0.29 5.96
N LEU A 308 -2.99 -0.67 6.57
CA LEU A 308 -4.30 -0.34 6.05
C LEU A 308 -4.57 1.15 6.25
N LEU A 309 -5.19 1.76 5.24
CA LEU A 309 -5.78 3.08 5.38
C LEU A 309 -7.08 2.95 6.18
N GLU A 310 -7.35 3.93 7.04
CA GLU A 310 -8.63 4.01 7.78
C GLU A 310 -9.82 4.11 6.80
N GLU A 311 -9.61 4.81 5.69
CA GLU A 311 -10.54 4.87 4.57
C GLU A 311 -9.80 4.34 3.33
N PRO A 312 -10.27 3.22 2.73
CA PRO A 312 -9.62 2.67 1.56
C PRO A 312 -9.78 3.60 0.35
N ASP A 313 -8.70 3.76 -0.41
CA ASP A 313 -8.70 4.48 -1.69
C ASP A 313 -8.26 3.58 -2.86
N THR A 314 -8.26 4.13 -4.07
CA THR A 314 -7.89 3.42 -5.31
C THR A 314 -6.38 3.54 -5.65
N SER A 315 -5.55 4.01 -4.70
CA SER A 315 -4.10 4.01 -4.90
C SER A 315 -3.55 2.59 -4.97
N ILE A 316 -2.43 2.42 -5.68
CA ILE A 316 -1.75 1.10 -5.79
C ILE A 316 -1.37 0.57 -4.40
N SER A 317 -0.99 1.45 -3.48
CA SER A 317 -0.62 1.10 -2.11
C SER A 317 -1.81 0.54 -1.31
N SER A 318 -2.94 1.24 -1.33
CA SER A 318 -4.20 0.82 -0.69
C SER A 318 -4.69 -0.50 -1.28
N MET A 319 -4.74 -0.61 -2.62
CA MET A 319 -5.14 -1.85 -3.30
C MET A 319 -4.25 -3.04 -2.93
N TYR A 320 -2.94 -2.84 -2.79
CA TYR A 320 -2.03 -3.90 -2.38
C TYR A 320 -2.22 -4.30 -0.92
N ALA A 321 -2.31 -3.32 -0.01
CA ALA A 321 -2.52 -3.58 1.42
C ALA A 321 -3.84 -4.34 1.66
N SER A 322 -4.93 -3.97 0.98
CA SER A 322 -6.19 -4.72 1.06
C SER A 322 -6.09 -6.14 0.48
N ARG A 323 -5.33 -6.35 -0.60
CA ARG A 323 -5.10 -7.72 -1.13
C ARG A 323 -4.30 -8.57 -0.15
N LEU A 324 -3.30 -7.98 0.50
CA LEU A 324 -2.51 -8.65 1.52
C LEU A 324 -3.40 -9.05 2.71
N ASP A 325 -4.25 -8.14 3.19
CA ASP A 325 -5.20 -8.44 4.28
C ASP A 325 -6.13 -9.61 3.97
N ASN A 326 -6.70 -9.66 2.76
CA ASN A 326 -7.54 -10.78 2.34
C ASN A 326 -6.74 -12.09 2.17
N THR A 327 -5.44 -11.98 1.87
CA THR A 327 -4.53 -13.15 1.88
C THR A 327 -4.29 -13.62 3.31
N MET A 328 -4.15 -12.71 4.26
CA MET A 328 -4.00 -13.02 5.69
C MET A 328 -5.28 -13.61 6.30
N MET A 329 -6.47 -13.20 5.84
CA MET A 329 -7.74 -13.80 6.25
C MET A 329 -7.86 -15.28 5.88
N MET A 330 -7.16 -15.74 4.83
CA MET A 330 -7.09 -17.16 4.47
C MET A 330 -6.22 -17.98 5.43
N GLN A 331 -5.42 -17.31 6.25
CA GLN A 331 -4.65 -17.90 7.34
C GLN A 331 -5.40 -17.76 8.66
N PRO A 332 -5.25 -18.71 9.60
CA PRO A 332 -5.92 -18.62 10.89
C PRO A 332 -5.42 -17.40 11.66
N ASN A 333 -6.35 -16.53 12.10
CA ASN A 333 -6.10 -15.35 12.93
C ASN A 333 -5.27 -14.24 12.27
N GLY A 334 -5.00 -14.33 10.96
CA GLY A 334 -4.21 -13.33 10.25
C GLY A 334 -5.03 -12.08 9.89
N LYS A 335 -4.46 -10.90 10.10
CA LYS A 335 -4.98 -9.62 9.58
C LYS A 335 -3.90 -8.56 9.45
N GLU A 336 -4.02 -7.72 8.43
CA GLU A 336 -3.32 -6.44 8.41
C GLU A 336 -4.02 -5.44 9.34
N ARG A 337 -3.32 -4.36 9.69
CA ARG A 337 -3.81 -3.39 10.67
C ARG A 337 -3.58 -1.95 10.22
N THR A 338 -4.40 -1.04 10.70
CA THR A 338 -4.18 0.40 10.54
C THR A 338 -3.10 0.91 11.50
N GLU A 339 -2.66 2.16 11.31
CA GLU A 339 -1.76 2.81 12.26
C GLU A 339 -2.39 2.89 13.67
N SER A 340 -3.69 3.18 13.76
CA SER A 340 -4.39 3.34 15.03
C SER A 340 -4.51 2.02 15.78
N GLU A 341 -4.74 0.90 15.08
CA GLU A 341 -4.74 -0.43 15.67
C GLU A 341 -3.36 -0.81 16.21
N PHE A 342 -2.27 -0.62 15.44
CA PHE A 342 -0.91 -0.88 15.93
C PHE A 342 -0.55 -0.02 17.15
N ARG A 343 -1.01 1.23 17.18
CA ARG A 343 -0.86 2.11 18.33
C ARG A 343 -1.58 1.56 19.56
N ALA A 344 -2.84 1.15 19.41
CA ALA A 344 -3.63 0.57 20.50
C ALA A 344 -2.99 -0.70 21.07
N LEU A 345 -2.47 -1.59 20.21
CA LEU A 345 -1.74 -2.79 20.64
C LEU A 345 -0.47 -2.45 21.44
N SER A 346 0.29 -1.46 20.96
CA SER A 346 1.52 -1.02 21.61
C SER A 346 1.24 -0.38 22.97
N GLU A 347 0.21 0.47 23.07
CA GLU A 347 -0.21 1.12 24.31
C GLU A 347 -0.71 0.09 25.34
N ALA A 348 -1.49 -0.91 24.90
CA ALA A 348 -1.92 -2.01 25.76
C ALA A 348 -0.76 -2.85 26.32
N ALA A 349 0.36 -2.94 25.60
CA ALA A 349 1.59 -3.58 26.06
C ALA A 349 2.46 -2.69 26.98
N GLY A 350 2.11 -1.41 27.15
CA GLY A 350 2.79 -0.46 28.03
C GLY A 350 3.71 0.54 27.32
N PHE A 351 3.87 0.45 26.00
CA PHE A 351 4.66 1.42 25.25
C PHE A 351 3.99 2.79 25.21
N SER A 352 4.79 3.85 25.11
CA SER A 352 4.31 5.23 25.02
C SER A 352 5.23 6.07 24.13
N ASN A 353 4.73 7.13 23.51
CA ASN A 353 5.47 7.96 22.56
C ASN A 353 5.77 7.26 21.23
N TRP A 354 4.85 7.47 20.29
CA TRP A 354 4.85 6.86 18.98
C TRP A 354 5.44 7.80 17.93
N VAL A 355 6.28 7.27 17.05
CA VAL A 355 6.83 8.00 15.90
C VAL A 355 6.53 7.21 14.63
N GLY A 356 5.50 7.63 13.90
CA GLY A 356 5.21 7.12 12.56
C GLY A 356 6.15 7.73 11.52
N ARG A 357 6.76 6.90 10.68
CA ARG A 357 7.43 7.33 9.44
C ARG A 357 6.84 6.55 8.26
N SER A 358 6.15 7.25 7.36
CA SER A 358 5.71 6.70 6.08
C SER A 358 6.71 7.03 4.97
N GLY A 359 6.86 6.11 4.01
CA GLY A 359 7.72 6.30 2.83
C GLY A 359 7.27 7.40 1.86
N GLU A 360 6.13 8.05 2.12
CA GLU A 360 5.66 9.18 1.33
C GLU A 360 6.36 10.46 1.77
N ARG A 361 7.15 11.04 0.86
CA ARG A 361 7.64 12.41 1.03
C ARG A 361 6.47 13.39 0.97
N ARG A 362 5.75 13.55 2.08
CA ARG A 362 5.07 14.80 2.44
C ARG A 362 5.48 15.20 3.84
N ILE A 363 6.47 16.09 3.86
CA ILE A 363 6.85 16.91 4.99
C ILE A 363 5.63 17.70 5.43
N HIS A 364 4.97 17.30 6.51
CA HIS A 364 4.34 18.21 7.46
C HIS A 364 4.98 17.92 8.82
N ARG A 365 5.77 18.90 9.29
CA ARG A 365 6.54 18.93 10.55
C ARG A 365 5.98 18.03 11.67
N LEU A 366 6.67 16.94 11.98
CA LEU A 366 6.68 16.39 13.33
C LEU A 366 7.66 17.22 14.17
N ARG A 367 7.13 18.23 14.87
CA ARG A 367 7.82 18.85 16.01
C ARG A 367 7.66 17.90 17.20
N LEU A 368 8.72 17.18 17.54
CA LEU A 368 8.87 16.52 18.84
C LEU A 368 9.03 17.62 19.92
N SER A 369 8.10 17.70 20.88
CA SER A 369 8.36 18.37 22.17
C SER A 369 8.24 17.36 23.30
N VAL A 370 9.28 17.32 24.12
CA VAL A 370 9.60 16.35 25.18
C VAL A 370 8.75 16.56 26.44
N THR A 371 8.45 15.49 27.19
CA THR A 371 8.56 15.45 28.67
C THR A 371 8.59 14.00 29.18
N ALA A 372 9.64 13.65 29.94
CA ALA A 372 9.83 12.40 30.68
C ALA A 372 9.10 12.47 32.06
N PRO A 373 8.92 11.37 32.83
CA PRO A 373 9.49 10.01 32.75
C PRO A 373 8.40 8.91 32.61
N GLN A 374 8.51 7.80 31.87
CA GLN A 374 9.59 6.86 31.55
C GLN A 374 9.38 6.43 30.09
N LEU A 375 10.34 6.68 29.19
CA LEU A 375 10.13 6.69 27.73
C LEU A 375 10.54 5.38 27.06
N LEU A 376 9.57 4.55 26.69
CA LEU A 376 9.73 3.38 25.80
C LEU A 376 9.10 3.69 24.44
N SER A 377 9.91 4.15 23.49
CA SER A 377 9.43 4.64 22.18
C SER A 377 9.11 3.52 21.19
N VAL A 378 8.08 3.72 20.37
CA VAL A 378 7.76 2.85 19.22
C VAL A 378 7.96 3.62 17.92
N ALA A 379 8.72 3.05 17.01
CA ALA A 379 8.82 3.52 15.64
C ALA A 379 8.04 2.56 14.73
N LEU A 380 7.01 3.08 14.06
CA LEU A 380 6.35 2.34 12.98
C LEU A 380 6.88 2.85 11.65
N VAL A 381 7.42 1.93 10.86
CA VAL A 381 7.91 2.19 9.51
C VAL A 381 6.96 1.50 8.54
N SER A 382 6.28 2.31 7.72
CA SER A 382 5.38 1.82 6.68
C SER A 382 5.89 2.19 5.29
N ILE A 383 5.74 1.26 4.35
CA ILE A 383 6.16 1.43 2.96
C ILE A 383 4.92 1.49 2.06
N ALA A 384 4.80 2.57 1.29
CA ALA A 384 4.00 2.62 0.07
C ALA A 384 4.90 2.34 -1.14
N PRO A 385 4.50 1.51 -2.12
CA PRO A 385 5.27 1.34 -3.35
C PRO A 385 5.34 2.67 -4.13
N GLY A 386 6.51 3.30 -4.12
CA GLY A 386 6.81 4.51 -4.89
C GLY A 386 7.68 4.20 -6.10
N TYR A 387 7.30 4.75 -7.26
CA TYR A 387 8.12 4.75 -8.47
C TYR A 387 9.44 5.52 -8.23
N PRO A 388 10.62 5.01 -8.65
CA PRO A 388 11.81 5.83 -8.73
C PRO A 388 11.73 6.70 -10.00
N GLU A 389 11.46 8.00 -9.83
CA GLU A 389 11.79 8.97 -10.88
C GLU A 389 13.31 9.22 -10.94
N PRO A 390 13.86 9.51 -12.13
CA PRO A 390 15.28 9.78 -12.31
C PRO A 390 15.66 11.11 -11.64
N ILE A 391 16.61 11.02 -10.69
CA ILE A 391 17.19 12.15 -9.98
C ILE A 391 17.96 13.04 -10.96
N THR A 392 17.64 14.33 -11.00
CA THR A 392 18.56 15.37 -11.47
C THR A 392 18.82 16.38 -10.33
N PRO A 393 20.05 16.90 -10.18
CA PRO A 393 20.45 17.69 -9.00
C PRO A 393 20.29 19.20 -9.21
N ARG A 394 19.99 19.95 -8.14
CA ARG A 394 20.35 21.38 -7.89
C ARG A 394 19.84 21.78 -6.49
N HIS A 395 20.71 22.03 -5.50
CA HIS A 395 21.40 23.27 -5.12
C HIS A 395 20.56 24.31 -4.34
N ASN A 396 20.95 24.47 -3.06
CA ASN A 396 20.99 25.62 -2.13
C ASN A 396 19.96 26.76 -2.24
N HIS A 397 19.41 27.17 -1.07
CA HIS A 397 19.75 28.45 -0.42
C HIS A 397 19.21 28.54 1.03
N HIS A 398 20.03 29.14 1.89
CA HIS A 398 19.78 29.56 3.27
C HIS A 398 18.63 30.58 3.41
N LEU A 399 17.99 30.64 4.58
CA LEU A 399 17.64 31.89 5.30
C LEU A 399 17.19 31.60 6.75
N THR A 400 17.58 32.50 7.66
CA THR A 400 17.49 32.46 9.14
C THR A 400 16.48 33.48 9.70
N LEU A 401 16.18 33.36 11.02
CA LEU A 401 15.50 34.30 11.98
C LEU A 401 13.95 34.20 12.02
N SER A 402 13.20 34.36 13.12
CA SER A 402 13.39 34.93 14.47
C SER A 402 12.30 34.43 15.46
N SER A 403 12.38 34.86 16.73
CA SER A 403 11.85 34.32 18.00
C SER A 403 10.57 34.96 18.61
N ALA A 404 9.81 34.13 19.38
CA ALA A 404 9.02 34.37 20.65
C ALA A 404 7.79 35.33 20.65
N PRO A 405 6.87 35.37 21.67
CA PRO A 405 6.74 34.67 22.99
C PRO A 405 5.31 34.08 23.32
N PRO A 406 4.99 33.59 24.56
CA PRO A 406 3.92 32.58 24.84
C PRO A 406 2.78 32.95 25.84
N LEU A 407 1.84 31.98 26.03
CA LEU A 407 0.95 31.66 27.22
C LEU A 407 -0.35 32.49 27.49
N PRO A 408 -1.38 32.08 28.32
CA PRO A 408 -1.62 30.88 29.19
C PRO A 408 -3.10 30.28 29.10
N PRO A 409 -3.79 29.70 30.14
CA PRO A 409 -4.25 28.28 30.19
C PRO A 409 -5.78 27.98 30.38
N THR A 410 -6.12 26.68 30.37
CA THR A 410 -7.30 25.83 30.80
C THR A 410 -8.49 26.41 31.62
N PRO A 411 -9.72 25.77 31.73
CA PRO A 411 -9.93 24.35 32.14
C PRO A 411 -11.20 23.53 31.69
N LEU A 412 -11.05 22.20 31.89
CA LEU A 412 -11.94 21.05 32.17
C LEU A 412 -13.49 21.17 32.26
N LEU A 413 -14.21 20.16 31.70
CA LEU A 413 -15.20 19.30 32.40
C LEU A 413 -15.76 18.14 31.50
N ARG A 414 -16.02 16.98 32.11
CA ARG A 414 -16.63 15.71 31.64
C ARG A 414 -18.06 15.56 32.26
N PRO A 415 -18.83 14.44 32.13
CA PRO A 415 -19.13 13.46 31.05
C PRO A 415 -20.66 13.12 30.96
N SER A 416 -21.06 12.10 30.15
CA SER A 416 -22.14 11.06 30.38
C SER A 416 -23.00 10.79 29.12
N ILE A 417 -22.90 9.61 28.44
CA ILE A 417 -23.67 8.34 28.55
C ILE A 417 -25.18 8.44 28.24
N ALA A 418 -25.65 7.78 27.16
CA ALA A 418 -26.78 6.82 27.16
C ALA A 418 -27.08 6.19 25.77
N THR A 419 -27.50 4.92 25.83
CA THR A 419 -27.72 3.88 24.81
C THR A 419 -29.16 3.89 24.23
N VAL A 420 -29.37 3.38 23.00
CA VAL A 420 -30.72 3.03 22.46
C VAL A 420 -30.75 1.63 21.82
N VAL A 421 -31.87 0.93 22.04
CA VAL A 421 -32.24 -0.43 21.58
C VAL A 421 -33.28 -0.39 20.44
N ALA A 422 -33.05 -1.21 19.41
CA ALA A 422 -33.92 -1.95 18.44
C ALA A 422 -35.17 -1.34 17.73
N ALA A 423 -35.25 -1.54 16.40
CA ALA A 423 -36.19 -2.46 15.69
C ALA A 423 -36.68 -1.95 14.31
N SER A 424 -36.76 -2.89 13.34
CA SER A 424 -37.04 -2.76 11.90
C SER A 424 -38.46 -2.33 11.49
N LEU A 425 -38.58 -1.73 10.29
CA LEU A 425 -39.42 -2.15 9.13
C LEU A 425 -39.37 -1.07 8.00
N THR A 426 -39.25 -1.48 6.72
CA THR A 426 -39.19 -0.63 5.49
C THR A 426 -39.91 -1.33 4.32
N PRO A 427 -40.17 -0.76 3.10
CA PRO A 427 -39.84 0.58 2.49
C PRO A 427 -41.00 1.21 1.63
N PRO A 428 -40.80 2.08 0.58
CA PRO A 428 -40.32 3.50 0.44
C PRO A 428 -41.36 4.42 -0.33
N PRO A 429 -41.12 5.66 -0.86
CA PRO A 429 -39.88 6.46 -1.03
C PRO A 429 -39.91 7.97 -0.63
N ARG A 430 -38.75 8.51 -0.23
CA ARG A 430 -38.26 9.92 -0.27
C ARG A 430 -37.08 10.05 0.71
N ARG A 431 -35.85 10.30 0.23
CA ARG A 431 -34.65 10.41 1.10
C ARG A 431 -34.55 11.82 1.69
N LEU A 432 -35.03 12.00 2.93
CA LEU A 432 -34.42 12.93 3.89
C LEU A 432 -33.23 12.20 4.54
N ILE A 433 -32.05 12.80 4.55
CA ILE A 433 -30.91 12.31 5.34
C ILE A 433 -30.84 13.16 6.61
N SER A 434 -31.20 12.58 7.75
CA SER A 434 -30.89 13.09 9.08
C SER A 434 -29.59 12.45 9.56
N PHE A 435 -28.63 13.25 10.04
CA PHE A 435 -27.45 12.76 10.76
C PHE A 435 -27.66 12.89 12.28
N PRO A 436 -27.21 11.94 13.11
CA PRO A 436 -27.16 12.13 14.56
C PRO A 436 -26.00 13.07 14.92
N ALA A 437 -26.28 14.03 15.82
CA ALA A 437 -25.40 15.03 16.43
C ALA A 437 -24.92 16.21 15.53
N GLY A 438 -25.77 17.23 15.41
CA GLY A 438 -25.34 18.64 15.44
C GLY A 438 -24.85 19.32 14.15
N LEU A 439 -24.87 18.66 12.99
CA LEU A 439 -24.45 19.27 11.72
C LEU A 439 -25.67 19.53 10.81
N SER A 440 -25.95 20.80 10.53
CA SER A 440 -26.88 21.20 9.46
C SER A 440 -26.08 21.82 8.31
N GLY A 441 -25.99 21.09 7.19
CA GLY A 441 -25.57 21.64 5.90
C GLY A 441 -26.80 22.04 5.08
N ILE A 442 -26.79 23.24 4.47
CA ILE A 442 -27.82 23.64 3.51
C ILE A 442 -27.35 23.20 2.12
N TRP A 443 -28.14 22.37 1.45
CA TRP A 443 -28.01 22.07 0.03
C TRP A 443 -28.94 23.00 -0.75
N PHE A 444 -28.44 23.62 -1.83
CA PHE A 444 -29.29 24.40 -2.74
C PHE A 444 -29.52 23.58 -4.00
N ASP A 445 -30.76 23.14 -4.22
CA ASP A 445 -31.18 22.70 -5.55
C ASP A 445 -31.22 23.91 -6.50
N ARG A 446 -30.85 23.68 -7.76
CA ARG A 446 -30.97 24.68 -8.83
C ARG A 446 -32.44 25.06 -9.02
N GLU A 447 -32.88 26.15 -8.41
CA GLU A 447 -34.10 26.85 -8.87
C GLU A 447 -33.76 27.86 -9.99
N PRO A 448 -34.67 28.08 -10.98
CA PRO A 448 -34.36 28.79 -12.22
C PRO A 448 -34.22 30.32 -12.10
N LYS A 449 -34.00 30.87 -10.90
CA LYS A 449 -34.00 32.33 -10.65
C LYS A 449 -32.65 32.91 -10.22
N ALA A 450 -31.56 32.17 -10.37
CA ALA A 450 -30.22 32.71 -10.14
C ALA A 450 -29.83 33.67 -11.29
N ARG A 451 -29.46 34.91 -10.96
CA ARG A 451 -28.82 35.82 -11.92
C ARG A 451 -27.35 35.47 -12.03
N GLU A 452 -26.92 35.05 -13.20
CA GLU A 452 -25.51 34.82 -13.51
C GLU A 452 -24.86 36.09 -14.05
N ARG A 453 -23.64 36.39 -13.59
CA ARG A 453 -22.82 37.45 -14.18
C ARG A 453 -21.36 37.02 -14.17
N HIS A 454 -20.75 36.96 -15.36
CA HIS A 454 -19.35 36.56 -15.54
C HIS A 454 -18.96 35.21 -14.90
N GLY A 455 -19.86 34.22 -14.91
CA GLY A 455 -19.60 32.89 -14.33
C GLY A 455 -19.76 32.79 -12.81
N TRP A 456 -20.32 33.82 -12.17
CA TRP A 456 -20.60 33.85 -10.73
C TRP A 456 -22.10 33.83 -10.46
N VAL A 457 -22.49 33.20 -9.34
CA VAL A 457 -23.88 33.02 -8.91
C VAL A 457 -24.19 33.94 -7.72
N GLU A 458 -25.26 34.74 -7.81
CA GLU A 458 -25.75 35.58 -6.71
C GLU A 458 -26.54 34.74 -5.69
N ILE A 459 -26.10 34.74 -4.44
CA ILE A 459 -26.82 34.19 -3.30
C ILE A 459 -27.49 35.36 -2.56
N SER A 460 -28.78 35.23 -2.25
CA SER A 460 -29.54 36.22 -1.50
C SER A 460 -30.20 35.60 -0.26
N GLY A 461 -30.54 36.42 0.74
CA GLY A 461 -31.14 35.96 2.01
C GLY A 461 -30.14 35.61 3.13
N LEU A 462 -28.85 35.93 2.99
CA LEU A 462 -27.84 35.63 4.00
C LEU A 462 -27.98 36.49 5.26
N THR A 463 -27.81 35.85 6.42
CA THR A 463 -27.60 36.58 7.67
C THR A 463 -26.21 37.24 7.68
N PRO A 464 -25.99 38.30 8.47
CA PRO A 464 -24.69 38.98 8.56
C PRO A 464 -23.52 38.04 8.89
N THR A 465 -23.76 37.05 9.76
CA THR A 465 -22.76 36.04 10.18
C THR A 465 -22.36 35.13 9.02
N GLN A 466 -23.33 34.66 8.23
CA GLN A 466 -23.07 33.81 7.06
C GLN A 466 -22.30 34.55 5.96
N ALA A 467 -22.65 35.82 5.72
CA ALA A 467 -21.93 36.67 4.76
C ALA A 467 -20.46 36.89 5.19
N SER A 468 -20.20 37.05 6.49
CA SER A 468 -18.84 37.21 7.03
C SER A 468 -17.99 35.93 6.93
N CYS A 469 -18.57 34.75 7.16
CA CYS A 469 -17.87 33.47 7.03
C CYS A 469 -17.46 33.17 5.58
N ALA A 470 -18.34 33.46 4.61
CA ALA A 470 -18.04 33.27 3.19
C ALA A 470 -16.85 34.14 2.72
N LEU A 471 -16.76 35.39 3.19
CA LEU A 471 -15.64 36.30 2.91
C LEU A 471 -14.31 35.85 3.55
N THR A 472 -14.37 35.22 4.73
CA THR A 472 -13.17 34.77 5.46
C THR A 472 -12.52 33.56 4.79
N TRP A 473 -13.33 32.66 4.21
CA TRP A 473 -12.84 31.49 3.47
C TRP A 473 -12.14 31.90 2.17
N PHE A 474 -12.68 32.91 1.48
CA PHE A 474 -12.05 33.53 0.31
C PHE A 474 -10.61 34.01 0.58
N ARG A 475 -10.32 34.47 1.81
CA ARG A 475 -9.01 35.02 2.18
C ARG A 475 -7.95 33.96 2.50
N ARG A 476 -8.35 32.70 2.70
CA ARG A 476 -7.45 31.57 3.04
C ARG A 476 -7.13 30.67 1.84
N GLY A 477 -7.85 30.80 0.73
CA GLY A 477 -7.82 29.86 -0.40
C GLY A 477 -6.94 30.22 -1.60
N SER A 478 -6.30 31.40 -1.66
CA SER A 478 -5.41 31.72 -2.78
C SER A 478 -4.20 32.55 -2.34
N GLY A 479 -3.00 32.01 -2.56
CA GLY A 479 -1.82 32.85 -2.76
C GLY A 479 -2.02 33.63 -4.05
N GLU A 480 -1.88 34.95 -3.95
CA GLU A 480 -1.98 35.95 -5.04
C GLU A 480 -3.37 36.20 -5.65
N LEU A 481 -4.03 37.26 -5.14
CA LEU A 481 -4.55 38.38 -5.95
C LEU A 481 -5.06 39.48 -5.00
N GLU A 482 -4.17 40.42 -4.70
CA GLU A 482 -4.53 41.72 -4.16
C GLU A 482 -4.64 42.69 -5.33
N LEU A 483 -5.84 42.92 -5.88
CA LEU A 483 -6.25 44.15 -6.59
C LEU A 483 -7.68 44.05 -7.13
N GLU A 484 -8.68 44.19 -6.26
CA GLU A 484 -9.80 45.12 -6.51
C GLU A 484 -10.53 45.44 -5.19
N ARG A 485 -10.27 46.64 -4.65
CA ARG A 485 -10.88 47.14 -3.42
C ARG A 485 -12.34 47.53 -3.66
N LYS A 486 -13.19 47.04 -2.74
CA LYS A 486 -14.46 47.65 -2.26
C LYS A 486 -15.60 47.83 -3.29
N ARG A 487 -16.64 47.00 -3.15
CA ARG A 487 -18.11 47.26 -3.30
C ARG A 487 -18.78 45.90 -3.60
N ARG A 488 -19.77 45.33 -2.91
CA ARG A 488 -20.73 45.75 -1.89
C ARG A 488 -21.20 44.47 -1.16
N ALA A 489 -20.92 44.32 0.12
CA ALA A 489 -21.88 43.67 1.01
C ALA A 489 -22.79 44.79 1.51
N HIS A 490 -23.85 45.08 0.76
CA HIS A 490 -24.96 45.88 1.24
C HIS A 490 -26.17 44.96 1.22
N GLY A 491 -26.62 44.61 2.43
CA GLY A 491 -27.71 43.66 2.61
C GLY A 491 -27.30 42.21 2.38
N SER A 492 -28.27 41.33 2.57
CA SER A 492 -28.23 39.87 2.66
C SER A 492 -27.78 39.12 1.40
N ARG A 493 -26.75 39.59 0.66
CA ARG A 493 -26.33 39.02 -0.63
C ARG A 493 -24.81 38.81 -0.77
N ALA A 494 -24.40 37.73 -1.45
CA ALA A 494 -23.01 37.39 -1.78
C ALA A 494 -22.90 36.70 -3.16
N TRP A 495 -21.71 36.66 -3.78
CA TRP A 495 -21.48 36.01 -5.08
C TRP A 495 -20.45 34.88 -4.93
N VAL A 496 -20.72 33.69 -5.51
CA VAL A 496 -19.88 32.49 -5.36
C VAL A 496 -19.65 31.79 -6.71
N HIS A 497 -18.48 31.18 -6.89
CA HIS A 497 -18.12 30.43 -8.09
C HIS A 497 -18.80 29.05 -8.07
N PRO A 498 -19.37 28.56 -9.19
CA PRO A 498 -20.21 27.35 -9.22
C PRO A 498 -19.53 26.03 -8.82
N ASN A 499 -18.20 25.99 -8.80
CA ASN A 499 -17.43 24.78 -8.44
C ASN A 499 -17.02 24.73 -6.95
N TRP A 500 -17.52 25.63 -6.11
CA TRP A 500 -17.09 25.77 -4.72
C TRP A 500 -18.26 25.54 -3.76
N TRP A 501 -18.14 24.55 -2.88
CA TRP A 501 -19.13 24.22 -1.84
C TRP A 501 -18.79 24.95 -0.54
N LEU A 502 -19.77 25.65 0.04
CA LEU A 502 -19.59 26.40 1.28
C LEU A 502 -20.10 25.59 2.47
N THR A 503 -19.22 24.88 3.17
CA THR A 503 -19.55 24.27 4.48
C THR A 503 -19.40 25.32 5.57
N ALA A 504 -20.52 25.89 6.02
CA ALA A 504 -20.53 26.73 7.22
C ALA A 504 -20.38 25.84 8.45
N LEU A 505 -19.19 25.83 9.07
CA LEU A 505 -19.00 25.29 10.41
C LEU A 505 -19.78 26.15 11.40
N GLY A 506 -20.88 25.61 11.93
CA GLY A 506 -21.59 26.20 13.07
C GLY A 506 -20.69 26.16 14.30
N LEU A 507 -20.25 27.33 14.76
CA LEU A 507 -19.72 27.51 16.10
C LEU A 507 -20.90 27.46 17.07
N GLY A 508 -21.08 26.32 17.74
CA GLY A 508 -21.96 26.19 18.90
C GLY A 508 -21.22 26.63 20.17
N SER A 509 -21.84 27.55 20.88
CA SER A 509 -21.48 28.13 22.19
C SER A 509 -21.26 27.10 23.30
#